data_AF-A0A8K0TF54-F1
#
_entry.id   AF-A0A8K0TF54-F1
#
_cell.length_a   1.000
_cell.length_b   1.000
_cell.length_c   1.000
_cell.angle_alpha   90.00
_cell.angle_beta   90.00
_cell.angle_gamma   90.00
#
_symmetry.space_group_name_H-M   'P 1'
#
loop_
_entity.id
_entity.type
_entity.pdbx_description
1 polymer ?
#
loop_
_entity_poly.entity_id
_entity_poly.type
_entity_poly.pdbx_seq_one_letter_code
_entity_poly.pdbx_strand_id
1 'polypeptide(L)'
;METRVGSLFPCFVRPMLTTHLAGFESWRKLGDLSSSIFALGYHQDILGPAPVPPFLQSIRQAAFACSYSADKNVSLFLGRPPRILKNFCRFHQPGLEAYFSGEWEPDTPIDFYADVRWAALCALLKEDIMVELFGTEHRAQDRIGRASEIEVKAKMQWDALPGHFRLEAPMKTYDRQAVELDLMLGFRLNHLHVLFLLRLALVRRVSDPDPDLVALSQTMLSLVIEALVFKDRLVHSGTSLAWKVVYYGLAAAGVICLSLLEQLPTLEHGSSSNVRTIRDLGVLVVEVECGSLVYDEDANYALLAGATQTIKNILDTLFSARQGTNDLAAEAALQQQLAVTNNEVWDPWTSNNIQDFEANFWLTLAEHPSLVVNPQEDLAPC
;
A
#
# COMPACT_ATOMS: atom_id res chain seq x y z
N MET A 1 29.23 -10.92 20.59
CA MET A 1 28.40 -10.57 19.43
C MET A 1 27.00 -10.10 19.82
N GLU A 2 26.36 -10.67 20.85
CA GLU A 2 25.00 -10.27 21.27
C GLU A 2 24.88 -8.88 21.91
N THR A 3 25.91 -8.36 22.59
CA THR A 3 25.84 -7.11 23.36
C THR A 3 25.98 -5.82 22.54
N ARG A 4 26.48 -5.87 21.29
CA ARG A 4 26.54 -4.70 20.38
C ARG A 4 25.41 -4.64 19.37
N VAL A 5 24.68 -5.75 19.20
CA VAL A 5 23.62 -5.90 18.19
C VAL A 5 22.23 -5.61 18.78
N GLY A 6 22.01 -5.90 20.07
CA GLY A 6 20.70 -5.77 20.72
C GLY A 6 20.20 -4.33 20.95
N SER A 7 21.07 -3.35 21.22
CA SER A 7 20.61 -1.98 21.55
C SER A 7 20.34 -1.10 20.33
N LEU A 8 20.72 -1.53 19.12
CA LEU A 8 20.57 -0.78 17.87
C LEU A 8 19.58 -1.45 16.90
N PHE A 9 19.18 -2.69 17.12
CA PHE A 9 18.39 -3.45 16.13
C PHE A 9 17.01 -2.86 15.79
N PRO A 10 16.13 -2.52 16.75
CA PRO A 10 14.78 -2.01 16.44
C PRO A 10 14.81 -0.63 15.77
N CYS A 11 15.78 0.20 16.15
CA CYS A 11 15.97 1.55 15.62
C CYS A 11 16.65 1.58 14.24
N PHE A 12 17.34 0.51 13.82
CA PHE A 12 17.98 0.45 12.50
C PHE A 12 17.16 -0.33 11.46
N VAL A 13 16.44 -1.37 11.87
CA VAL A 13 15.67 -2.22 10.96
C VAL A 13 14.51 -1.43 10.31
N ARG A 14 13.78 -0.62 11.07
CA ARG A 14 12.65 0.14 10.53
C ARG A 14 13.08 1.27 9.57
N PRO A 15 14.06 2.15 9.87
CA PRO A 15 14.53 3.13 8.89
C PRO A 15 15.11 2.49 7.65
N MET A 16 15.94 1.44 7.79
CA MET A 16 16.56 0.73 6.67
C MET A 16 15.54 0.08 5.74
N LEU A 17 14.41 -0.38 6.27
CA LEU A 17 13.32 -0.96 5.49
C LEU A 17 12.28 0.08 5.06
N THR A 18 12.30 1.32 5.55
CA THR A 18 11.30 2.35 5.20
C THR A 18 11.86 3.49 4.37
N THR A 19 13.18 3.55 4.16
CA THR A 19 13.79 4.58 3.31
C THR A 19 14.05 4.13 1.88
N HIS A 20 14.20 2.83 1.56
CA HIS A 20 14.63 2.40 0.20
C HIS A 20 13.91 1.16 -0.35
N LEU A 21 12.58 1.15 -0.41
CA LEU A 21 11.82 -0.09 -0.64
C LEU A 21 11.82 -0.59 -2.08
N ALA A 22 11.88 0.30 -3.05
CA ALA A 22 11.85 -0.06 -4.46
C ALA A 22 13.17 -0.69 -4.98
N GLY A 23 14.22 -0.76 -4.16
CA GLY A 23 15.54 -1.24 -4.57
C GLY A 23 15.77 -2.75 -4.33
N PHE A 24 16.42 -3.41 -5.30
CA PHE A 24 16.93 -4.79 -5.15
C PHE A 24 17.81 -4.96 -3.90
N GLU A 25 18.54 -3.92 -3.52
CA GLU A 25 19.41 -3.93 -2.33
C GLU A 25 18.62 -4.17 -1.04
N SER A 26 17.47 -3.51 -0.89
CA SER A 26 16.61 -3.66 0.29
C SER A 26 15.96 -5.03 0.36
N TRP A 27 15.57 -5.59 -0.79
CA TRP A 27 15.11 -6.97 -0.88
C TRP A 27 16.18 -7.99 -0.46
N ARG A 28 17.44 -7.76 -0.84
CA ARG A 28 18.57 -8.60 -0.42
C ARG A 28 18.83 -8.48 1.08
N LYS A 29 18.87 -7.25 1.61
CA LYS A 29 19.03 -6.96 3.05
C LYS A 29 17.94 -7.62 3.90
N LEU A 30 16.70 -7.61 3.44
CA LEU A 30 15.60 -8.34 4.09
C LEU A 30 15.83 -9.86 4.07
N GLY A 31 16.55 -10.38 3.07
CA GLY A 31 16.93 -11.78 2.98
C GLY A 31 17.92 -12.14 4.07
N ASP A 32 18.98 -11.34 4.22
CA ASP A 32 19.98 -11.49 5.27
C ASP A 32 19.34 -11.39 6.67
N LEU A 33 18.37 -10.48 6.85
CA LEU A 33 17.58 -10.37 8.08
C LEU A 33 16.78 -11.64 8.35
N SER A 34 16.06 -12.19 7.35
CA SER A 34 15.29 -13.42 7.52
C SER A 34 16.18 -14.60 7.91
N SER A 35 17.34 -14.76 7.26
CA SER A 35 18.33 -15.79 7.60
C SER A 35 18.86 -15.61 9.02
N SER A 36 19.09 -14.38 9.46
CA SER A 36 19.52 -14.08 10.82
C SER A 36 18.47 -14.45 11.86
N ILE A 37 17.20 -14.13 11.62
CA ILE A 37 16.07 -14.51 12.48
C ILE A 37 15.97 -16.04 12.63
N PHE A 38 16.17 -16.79 11.55
CA PHE A 38 16.18 -18.24 11.58
C PHE A 38 17.39 -18.79 12.33
N ALA A 39 18.59 -18.27 12.06
CA ALA A 39 19.82 -18.69 12.73
C ALA A 39 19.78 -18.44 14.25
N LEU A 40 19.11 -17.36 14.68
CA LEU A 40 18.90 -17.02 16.09
C LEU A 40 17.77 -17.82 16.76
N GLY A 41 16.97 -18.58 15.99
CA GLY A 41 15.87 -19.37 16.53
C GLY A 41 14.63 -18.57 16.94
N TYR A 42 14.56 -17.26 16.68
CA TYR A 42 13.48 -16.38 17.18
C TYR A 42 12.09 -16.76 16.67
N HIS A 43 12.02 -17.42 15.51
CA HIS A 43 10.80 -17.97 14.94
C HIS A 43 10.22 -19.17 15.71
N GLN A 44 11.01 -19.85 16.54
CA GLN A 44 10.62 -21.09 17.22
C GLN A 44 10.71 -21.07 18.74
N ASP A 45 11.71 -20.40 19.32
CA ASP A 45 11.91 -20.23 20.76
C ASP A 45 12.74 -18.97 21.01
N ILE A 46 12.06 -17.87 21.33
CA ILE A 46 12.68 -16.54 21.41
C ILE A 46 13.38 -16.27 22.74
N LEU A 47 12.91 -16.93 23.79
CA LEU A 47 13.46 -16.79 25.14
C LEU A 47 14.66 -17.72 25.31
N GLY A 48 14.65 -18.87 24.64
CA GLY A 48 15.70 -19.86 24.74
C GLY A 48 15.77 -20.51 26.13
N PRO A 49 16.74 -21.41 26.34
CA PRO A 49 16.83 -22.20 27.58
C PRO A 49 17.45 -21.43 28.76
N ALA A 50 18.11 -20.30 28.51
CA ALA A 50 18.82 -19.53 29.53
C ALA A 50 17.96 -18.37 30.04
N PRO A 51 18.08 -17.95 31.30
CA PRO A 51 17.36 -16.79 31.81
C PRO A 51 17.81 -15.51 31.08
N VAL A 52 16.89 -14.90 30.34
CA VAL A 52 17.12 -13.66 29.58
C VAL A 52 16.57 -12.46 30.36
N PRO A 53 17.33 -11.35 30.51
CA PRO A 53 16.81 -10.15 31.14
C PRO A 53 15.55 -9.61 30.43
N PRO A 54 14.54 -9.07 31.16
CA PRO A 54 13.27 -8.66 30.55
C PRO A 54 13.39 -7.70 29.37
N PHE A 55 14.28 -6.71 29.45
CA PHE A 55 14.50 -5.75 28.35
C PHE A 55 14.97 -6.44 27.07
N LEU A 56 15.81 -7.48 27.19
CA LEU A 56 16.33 -8.21 26.04
C LEU A 56 15.25 -9.12 25.45
N GLN A 57 14.34 -9.64 26.27
CA GLN A 57 13.16 -10.37 25.78
C GLN A 57 12.29 -9.47 24.89
N SER A 58 11.96 -8.26 25.38
CA SER A 58 11.15 -7.30 24.62
C SER A 58 11.80 -6.90 23.29
N ILE A 59 13.12 -6.69 23.27
CA ILE A 59 13.87 -6.38 22.04
C ILE A 59 13.82 -7.54 21.06
N ARG A 60 14.03 -8.78 21.51
CA ARG A 60 13.99 -9.96 20.63
C ARG A 60 12.60 -10.12 20.01
N GLN A 61 11.56 -10.01 20.83
CA GLN A 61 10.16 -10.09 20.38
C GLN A 61 9.84 -9.02 19.34
N ALA A 62 10.19 -7.76 19.62
CA ALA A 62 10.01 -6.66 18.68
C ALA A 62 10.79 -6.90 17.38
N ALA A 63 12.03 -7.41 17.45
CA ALA A 63 12.85 -7.70 16.28
C ALA A 63 12.19 -8.77 15.39
N PHE A 64 11.66 -9.85 15.99
CA PHE A 64 10.94 -10.88 15.23
C PHE A 64 9.65 -10.33 14.62
N ALA A 65 8.80 -9.66 15.41
CA ALA A 65 7.53 -9.09 14.94
C ALA A 65 7.74 -8.05 13.82
N CYS A 66 8.74 -7.18 13.96
CA CYS A 66 9.12 -6.21 12.94
C CYS A 66 9.62 -6.89 11.66
N SER A 67 10.48 -7.90 11.79
CA SER A 67 10.99 -8.67 10.64
C SER A 67 9.86 -9.42 9.92
N TYR A 68 8.95 -10.03 10.69
CA TYR A 68 7.80 -10.74 10.14
C TYR A 68 6.87 -9.79 9.38
N SER A 69 6.57 -8.60 9.92
CA SER A 69 5.75 -7.61 9.22
C SER A 69 6.44 -7.05 7.97
N ALA A 70 7.72 -6.72 8.08
CA ALA A 70 8.52 -6.22 6.97
C ALA A 70 8.57 -7.21 5.80
N ASP A 71 8.78 -8.49 6.09
CA ASP A 71 8.77 -9.57 5.10
C ASP A 71 7.49 -9.52 4.25
N LYS A 72 6.31 -9.38 4.87
CA LYS A 72 5.02 -9.38 4.16
C LYS A 72 4.82 -8.09 3.39
N ASN A 73 5.12 -6.95 4.01
CA ASN A 73 4.92 -5.66 3.36
C ASN A 73 5.80 -5.51 2.12
N VAL A 74 7.08 -5.86 2.22
CA VAL A 74 8.01 -5.80 1.08
C VAL A 74 7.68 -6.85 0.04
N SER A 75 7.29 -8.07 0.45
CA SER A 75 6.82 -9.10 -0.47
C SER A 75 5.57 -8.68 -1.25
N LEU A 76 4.59 -8.06 -0.60
CA LEU A 76 3.42 -7.50 -1.28
C LEU A 76 3.82 -6.38 -2.25
N PHE A 77 4.64 -5.45 -1.78
CA PHE A 77 5.08 -4.29 -2.56
C PHE A 77 5.84 -4.67 -3.83
N LEU A 78 6.82 -5.56 -3.70
CA LEU A 78 7.62 -6.05 -4.81
C LEU A 78 6.97 -7.24 -5.53
N GLY A 79 5.79 -7.66 -5.07
CA GLY A 79 5.07 -8.88 -5.42
C GLY A 79 5.91 -10.18 -5.35
N ARG A 80 6.94 -10.23 -4.51
CA ARG A 80 7.75 -11.45 -4.31
C ARG A 80 7.12 -12.39 -3.27
N PRO A 81 7.40 -13.70 -3.31
CA PRO A 81 7.02 -14.60 -2.23
C PRO A 81 7.63 -14.18 -0.87
N PRO A 82 6.89 -14.29 0.25
CA PRO A 82 7.41 -14.03 1.58
C PRO A 82 8.39 -15.12 2.02
N ARG A 83 9.40 -14.74 2.81
CA ARG A 83 10.46 -15.65 3.28
C ARG A 83 10.16 -16.24 4.65
N ILE A 84 9.44 -15.53 5.51
CA ILE A 84 9.15 -15.95 6.90
C ILE A 84 7.72 -16.46 7.00
N LEU A 85 7.43 -17.67 6.55
CA LEU A 85 6.05 -18.16 6.54
C LEU A 85 5.52 -18.48 7.95
N LYS A 86 4.24 -18.16 8.18
CA LYS A 86 3.49 -18.42 9.42
C LYS A 86 3.59 -19.88 9.85
N ASN A 87 3.50 -20.81 8.91
CA ASN A 87 3.53 -22.26 9.19
C ASN A 87 4.85 -22.76 9.79
N PHE A 88 5.95 -22.01 9.62
CA PHE A 88 7.25 -22.34 10.21
C PHE A 88 7.54 -21.58 11.50
N CYS A 89 6.62 -20.74 11.97
CA CYS A 89 6.78 -19.90 13.14
C CYS A 89 5.86 -20.34 14.29
N ARG A 90 6.29 -20.16 15.54
CA ARG A 90 5.53 -20.48 16.74
C ARG A 90 5.09 -19.23 17.50
N PHE A 91 3.95 -18.67 17.08
CA PHE A 91 3.44 -17.41 17.64
C PHE A 91 2.84 -17.53 19.06
N HIS A 92 2.30 -18.70 19.41
CA HIS A 92 1.64 -18.95 20.71
C HIS A 92 2.61 -19.42 21.80
N GLN A 93 3.90 -19.13 21.65
CA GLN A 93 4.89 -19.44 22.68
C GLN A 93 5.07 -18.27 23.66
N PRO A 94 5.47 -18.56 24.92
CA PRO A 94 5.77 -17.54 25.90
C PRO A 94 6.72 -16.48 25.33
N GLY A 95 6.28 -15.23 25.36
CA GLY A 95 7.01 -14.07 24.85
C GLY A 95 6.49 -13.54 23.51
N LEU A 96 6.23 -14.38 22.51
CA LEU A 96 5.68 -13.89 21.23
C LEU A 96 4.17 -13.63 21.31
N GLU A 97 3.46 -14.33 22.19
CA GLU A 97 2.01 -14.18 22.37
C GLU A 97 1.60 -12.72 22.59
N ALA A 98 2.41 -11.91 23.29
CA ALA A 98 2.14 -10.49 23.51
C ALA A 98 2.06 -9.67 22.21
N TYR A 99 2.78 -10.07 21.15
CA TYR A 99 2.77 -9.37 19.85
C TYR A 99 1.73 -9.94 18.87
N PHE A 100 1.27 -11.17 19.09
CA PHE A 100 0.37 -11.87 18.17
C PHE A 100 -1.01 -12.17 18.76
N SER A 101 -1.26 -11.74 20.01
CA SER A 101 -2.59 -11.67 20.61
C SER A 101 -3.34 -10.45 20.08
N GLY A 102 -4.66 -10.60 19.88
CA GLY A 102 -5.57 -9.50 19.54
C GLY A 102 -6.05 -8.69 20.75
N GLU A 103 -5.66 -9.06 21.97
CA GLU A 103 -6.14 -8.44 23.21
C GLU A 103 -5.29 -7.23 23.60
N TRP A 104 -5.92 -6.06 23.74
CA TRP A 104 -5.24 -4.83 24.11
C TRP A 104 -5.63 -4.38 25.51
N GLU A 105 -4.64 -3.99 26.32
CA GLU A 105 -4.92 -3.32 27.58
C GLU A 105 -5.39 -1.88 27.31
N PRO A 106 -6.44 -1.38 27.99
CA PRO A 106 -7.00 -0.05 27.72
C PRO A 106 -5.99 1.09 27.83
N ASP A 107 -5.01 0.97 28.73
CA ASP A 107 -4.02 2.00 29.04
C ASP A 107 -2.71 1.84 28.26
N THR A 108 -2.68 0.97 27.24
CA THR A 108 -1.47 0.75 26.42
C THR A 108 -1.03 2.08 25.77
N PRO A 109 0.23 2.52 25.94
CA PRO A 109 0.72 3.74 25.32
C PRO A 109 0.88 3.59 23.80
N ILE A 110 0.77 4.71 23.06
CA ILE A 110 1.09 4.75 21.64
C ILE A 110 2.60 4.88 21.51
N ASP A 111 3.27 3.75 21.33
CA ASP A 111 4.72 3.70 21.18
C ASP A 111 5.16 2.81 20.01
N PHE A 112 6.47 2.69 19.85
CA PHE A 112 7.08 1.85 18.83
C PHE A 112 6.69 0.37 18.97
N TYR A 113 6.59 -0.16 20.19
CA TYR A 113 6.28 -1.57 20.42
C TYR A 113 4.83 -1.90 20.06
N ALA A 114 3.91 -1.00 20.39
CA ALA A 114 2.51 -1.11 20.01
C ALA A 114 2.33 -1.05 18.49
N ASP A 115 3.07 -0.18 17.80
CA ASP A 115 3.09 -0.13 16.33
C ASP A 115 3.65 -1.42 15.71
N VAL A 116 4.75 -1.96 16.25
CA VAL A 116 5.33 -3.22 15.78
C VAL A 116 4.35 -4.39 15.97
N ARG A 117 3.68 -4.45 17.14
CA ARG A 117 2.62 -5.42 17.43
C ARG A 117 1.50 -5.32 16.39
N TRP A 118 0.99 -4.12 16.15
CA TRP A 118 -0.07 -3.92 15.17
C TRP A 118 0.34 -4.29 13.75
N ALA A 119 1.53 -3.87 13.33
CA ALA A 119 2.07 -4.20 12.02
C ALA A 119 2.24 -5.71 11.83
N ALA A 120 2.60 -6.45 12.89
CA ALA A 120 2.70 -7.91 12.87
C ALA A 120 1.33 -8.60 12.80
N LEU A 121 0.32 -8.11 13.54
CA LEU A 121 -1.05 -8.61 13.46
C LEU A 121 -1.65 -8.39 12.06
N CYS A 122 -1.50 -7.19 11.49
CA CYS A 122 -1.90 -6.94 10.11
C CYS A 122 -1.14 -7.81 9.11
N ALA A 123 0.13 -8.13 9.38
CA ALA A 123 0.93 -9.01 8.52
C ALA A 123 0.43 -10.46 8.52
N LEU A 124 -0.14 -10.97 9.63
CA LEU A 124 -0.80 -12.28 9.63
C LEU A 124 -1.95 -12.32 8.62
N LEU A 125 -2.79 -11.29 8.61
CA LEU A 125 -3.93 -11.20 7.68
C LEU A 125 -3.46 -11.01 6.23
N LYS A 126 -2.39 -10.22 6.03
CA LYS A 126 -1.76 -10.06 4.72
C LYS A 126 -1.20 -11.39 4.19
N GLU A 127 -0.55 -12.19 5.02
CA GLU A 127 -0.07 -13.52 4.62
C GLU A 127 -1.25 -14.45 4.29
N ASP A 128 -2.31 -14.46 5.10
CA ASP A 128 -3.52 -15.24 4.81
C ASP A 128 -4.11 -14.84 3.43
N ILE A 129 -4.18 -13.54 3.10
CA ILE A 129 -4.60 -13.05 1.77
C ILE A 129 -3.66 -13.55 0.67
N MET A 130 -2.34 -13.41 0.85
CA MET A 130 -1.36 -13.81 -0.16
C MET A 130 -1.44 -15.31 -0.47
N VAL A 131 -1.55 -16.15 0.55
CA VAL A 131 -1.55 -17.60 0.40
C VAL A 131 -2.90 -18.10 -0.13
N GLU A 132 -4.01 -17.63 0.45
CA GLU A 132 -5.34 -18.18 0.16
C GLU A 132 -6.04 -17.53 -1.03
N LEU A 133 -5.68 -16.29 -1.39
CA LEU A 133 -6.37 -15.54 -2.44
C LEU A 133 -5.48 -15.28 -3.66
N PHE A 134 -4.18 -15.01 -3.48
CA PHE A 134 -3.26 -14.82 -4.61
C PHE A 134 -2.54 -16.11 -5.04
N GLY A 135 -2.28 -17.03 -4.11
CA GLY A 135 -1.41 -18.19 -4.33
C GLY A 135 -2.07 -19.45 -4.91
N THR A 136 -3.39 -19.47 -5.08
CA THR A 136 -4.14 -20.72 -5.33
C THR A 136 -5.22 -20.58 -6.39
N GLU A 137 -5.28 -21.54 -7.32
CA GLU A 137 -6.42 -21.77 -8.23
C GLU A 137 -7.63 -22.36 -7.47
N HIS A 138 -8.06 -21.72 -6.39
CA HIS A 138 -9.28 -22.09 -5.68
C HIS A 138 -10.51 -21.73 -6.52
N ARG A 139 -11.57 -22.54 -6.41
CA ARG A 139 -12.87 -22.21 -7.02
C ARG A 139 -13.33 -20.86 -6.49
N ALA A 140 -13.94 -20.04 -7.33
CA ALA A 140 -14.35 -18.67 -6.99
C ALA A 140 -15.18 -18.60 -5.68
N GLN A 141 -15.99 -19.62 -5.40
CA GLN A 141 -16.81 -19.69 -4.18
C GLN A 141 -15.97 -19.84 -2.90
N ASP A 142 -14.91 -20.63 -2.94
CA ASP A 142 -14.03 -20.85 -1.79
C ASP A 142 -13.25 -19.57 -1.48
N ARG A 143 -12.85 -18.81 -2.52
CA ARG A 143 -12.18 -17.51 -2.36
C ARG A 143 -13.07 -16.48 -1.67
N ILE A 144 -14.36 -16.40 -2.04
CA ILE A 144 -15.31 -15.48 -1.40
C ILE A 144 -15.53 -15.85 0.07
N GLY A 145 -15.67 -17.15 0.37
CA GLY A 145 -15.80 -17.63 1.75
C GLY A 145 -14.61 -17.25 2.62
N ARG A 146 -13.39 -17.53 2.14
CA ARG A 146 -12.15 -17.16 2.84
C ARG A 146 -11.98 -15.66 2.99
N ALA A 147 -12.28 -14.90 1.95
CA ALA A 147 -12.19 -13.46 2.03
C ALA A 147 -13.13 -12.88 3.10
N SER A 148 -14.36 -13.40 3.21
CA SER A 148 -15.31 -13.01 4.26
C SER A 148 -14.77 -13.33 5.67
N GLU A 149 -14.16 -14.51 5.87
CA GLU A 149 -13.53 -14.87 7.14
C GLU A 149 -12.41 -13.90 7.52
N ILE A 150 -11.56 -13.52 6.55
CA ILE A 150 -10.47 -12.56 6.77
C ILE A 150 -11.04 -11.15 7.04
N GLU A 151 -12.10 -10.74 6.34
CA GLU A 151 -12.75 -9.45 6.55
C GLU A 151 -13.28 -9.31 7.99
N VAL A 152 -13.95 -10.35 8.48
CA VAL A 152 -14.47 -10.38 9.85
C VAL A 152 -13.33 -10.26 10.86
N LYS A 153 -12.23 -11.01 10.67
CA LYS A 153 -11.03 -10.90 11.53
C LYS A 153 -10.44 -9.50 11.50
N ALA A 154 -10.31 -8.89 10.32
CA ALA A 154 -9.76 -7.55 10.16
C ALA A 154 -10.60 -6.49 10.91
N LYS A 155 -11.93 -6.58 10.83
CA LYS A 155 -12.85 -5.70 11.55
C LYS A 155 -12.77 -5.91 13.06
N MET A 156 -12.82 -7.16 13.52
CA MET A 156 -12.66 -7.50 14.95
C MET A 156 -11.32 -6.98 15.51
N GLN A 157 -10.23 -7.11 14.75
CA GLN A 157 -8.92 -6.62 15.16
C GLN A 157 -8.87 -5.09 15.29
N TRP A 158 -9.56 -4.36 14.41
CA TRP A 158 -9.69 -2.90 14.48
C TRP A 158 -10.58 -2.45 15.63
N ASP A 159 -11.68 -3.15 15.88
CA ASP A 159 -12.61 -2.82 16.96
C ASP A 159 -12.02 -3.10 18.35
N ALA A 160 -11.10 -4.07 18.44
CA ALA A 160 -10.36 -4.40 19.65
C ALA A 160 -9.24 -3.40 19.99
N LEU A 161 -8.81 -2.54 19.05
CA LEU A 161 -7.82 -1.51 19.32
C LEU A 161 -8.37 -0.48 20.30
N PRO A 162 -7.57 -0.01 21.28
CA PRO A 162 -8.01 1.05 22.17
C PRO A 162 -8.36 2.32 21.39
N GLY A 163 -9.37 3.06 21.85
CA GLY A 163 -9.91 4.21 21.11
C GLY A 163 -8.88 5.27 20.73
N HIS A 164 -7.86 5.51 21.57
CA HIS A 164 -6.82 6.50 21.30
C HIS A 164 -5.84 6.11 20.20
N PHE A 165 -5.78 4.84 19.79
CA PHE A 165 -4.99 4.39 18.63
C PHE A 165 -5.70 4.66 17.30
N ARG A 166 -7.03 4.77 17.31
CA ARG A 166 -7.86 4.82 16.11
C ARG A 166 -7.92 6.24 15.56
N LEU A 167 -7.30 6.44 14.40
CA LEU A 167 -7.44 7.65 13.60
C LEU A 167 -8.76 7.60 12.81
N GLU A 168 -9.81 8.19 13.38
CA GLU A 168 -11.16 8.23 12.80
C GLU A 168 -11.58 9.65 12.37
N ALA A 169 -10.92 10.66 12.90
CA ALA A 169 -11.09 12.06 12.53
C ALA A 169 -9.85 12.60 11.79
N PRO A 170 -9.94 13.79 11.15
CA PRO A 170 -8.77 14.43 10.53
C PRO A 170 -7.63 14.64 11.54
N MET A 171 -6.38 14.43 11.13
CA MET A 171 -5.19 14.53 11.99
C MET A 171 -5.12 15.87 12.74
N LYS A 172 -5.62 16.95 12.14
CA LYS A 172 -5.66 18.29 12.73
C LYS A 172 -6.53 18.42 13.99
N THR A 173 -7.49 17.51 14.21
CA THR A 173 -8.39 17.56 15.38
C THR A 173 -7.76 16.99 16.64
N TYR A 174 -6.64 16.27 16.50
CA TYR A 174 -5.95 15.64 17.61
C TYR A 174 -4.84 16.57 18.13
N ASP A 175 -4.89 16.82 19.43
CA ASP A 175 -3.82 17.51 20.15
C ASP A 175 -2.84 16.47 20.70
N ARG A 176 -1.93 16.00 19.84
CA ARG A 176 -0.94 14.96 20.14
C ARG A 176 0.43 15.30 19.55
N GLN A 177 1.45 14.61 20.06
CA GLN A 177 2.81 14.73 19.56
C GLN A 177 2.93 14.20 18.12
N ALA A 178 3.91 14.71 17.38
CA ALA A 178 4.22 14.31 16.01
C ALA A 178 4.35 12.78 15.84
N VAL A 179 5.08 12.14 16.76
CA VAL A 179 5.31 10.69 16.78
C VAL A 179 3.99 9.95 16.94
N GLU A 180 3.16 10.31 17.93
CA GLU A 180 1.88 9.63 18.15
C GLU A 180 0.93 9.77 16.96
N LEU A 181 0.82 10.96 16.37
CA LEU A 181 -0.02 11.20 15.20
C LEU A 181 0.41 10.37 13.99
N ASP A 182 1.72 10.30 13.76
CA ASP A 182 2.28 9.51 12.67
C ASP A 182 2.08 7.99 12.88
N LEU A 183 2.21 7.52 14.12
CA LEU A 183 1.91 6.15 14.47
C LEU A 183 0.41 5.86 14.25
N MET A 184 -0.50 6.70 14.75
CA MET A 184 -1.96 6.57 14.53
C MET A 184 -2.32 6.48 13.04
N LEU A 185 -1.69 7.30 12.19
CA LEU A 185 -1.80 7.19 10.74
C LEU A 185 -1.33 5.82 10.23
N GLY A 186 -0.18 5.33 10.72
CA GLY A 186 0.32 3.99 10.43
C GLY A 186 -0.65 2.88 10.84
N PHE A 187 -1.30 2.98 12.02
CA PHE A 187 -2.31 2.03 12.46
C PHE A 187 -3.48 1.98 11.45
N ARG A 188 -4.02 3.14 11.11
CA ARG A 188 -5.16 3.26 10.18
C ARG A 188 -4.83 2.80 8.77
N LEU A 189 -3.69 3.20 8.22
CA LEU A 189 -3.27 2.79 6.87
C LEU A 189 -3.03 1.28 6.78
N ASN A 190 -2.44 0.65 7.81
CA ASN A 190 -2.27 -0.81 7.82
C ASN A 190 -3.60 -1.56 7.83
N HIS A 191 -4.58 -1.08 8.61
CA HIS A 191 -5.92 -1.66 8.61
C HIS A 191 -6.58 -1.55 7.23
N LEU A 192 -6.60 -0.34 6.66
CA LEU A 192 -7.21 -0.09 5.35
C LEU A 192 -6.51 -0.88 4.25
N HIS A 193 -5.19 -1.06 4.34
CA HIS A 193 -4.46 -1.84 3.35
C HIS A 193 -4.82 -3.33 3.37
N VAL A 194 -5.10 -3.90 4.55
CA VAL A 194 -5.62 -5.29 4.63
C VAL A 194 -6.96 -5.39 3.89
N LEU A 195 -7.88 -4.46 4.12
CA LEU A 195 -9.18 -4.43 3.45
C LEU A 195 -9.06 -4.17 1.94
N PHE A 196 -8.14 -3.29 1.54
CA PHE A 196 -7.82 -3.00 0.16
C PHE A 196 -7.32 -4.25 -0.57
N LEU A 197 -6.32 -4.95 -0.01
CA LEU A 197 -5.78 -6.18 -0.59
C LEU A 197 -6.85 -7.28 -0.69
N LEU A 198 -7.71 -7.38 0.32
CA LEU A 198 -8.81 -8.33 0.32
C LEU A 198 -9.77 -8.09 -0.85
N ARG A 199 -10.20 -6.83 -1.03
CA ARG A 199 -11.09 -6.45 -2.14
C ARG A 199 -10.41 -6.61 -3.48
N LEU A 200 -9.15 -6.20 -3.58
CA LEU A 200 -8.34 -6.40 -4.79
C LEU A 200 -8.30 -7.87 -5.20
N ALA A 201 -8.16 -8.79 -4.24
CA ALA A 201 -8.13 -10.23 -4.52
C ALA A 201 -9.48 -10.83 -4.98
N LEU A 202 -10.59 -10.13 -4.74
CA LEU A 202 -11.93 -10.55 -5.15
C LEU A 202 -12.36 -9.96 -6.49
N VAL A 203 -11.73 -8.88 -6.93
CA VAL A 203 -12.04 -8.24 -8.21
C VAL A 203 -11.68 -9.18 -9.37
N ARG A 204 -12.63 -9.37 -10.30
CA ARG A 204 -12.45 -10.27 -11.45
C ARG A 204 -11.57 -9.68 -12.54
N ARG A 205 -11.57 -8.36 -12.68
CA ARG A 205 -10.75 -7.56 -13.59
C ARG A 205 -10.41 -6.27 -12.89
N VAL A 206 -9.14 -6.04 -12.60
CA VAL A 206 -8.73 -4.84 -11.84
C VAL A 206 -9.00 -3.55 -12.63
N SER A 207 -9.10 -3.63 -13.96
CA SER A 207 -9.57 -2.52 -14.79
C SER A 207 -10.93 -2.00 -14.34
N ASP A 208 -11.84 -2.89 -13.90
CA ASP A 208 -13.22 -2.62 -13.43
C ASP A 208 -13.32 -2.77 -11.90
N PRO A 209 -12.83 -1.78 -11.13
CA PRO A 209 -12.83 -1.85 -9.69
C PRO A 209 -14.26 -1.69 -9.13
N ASP A 210 -14.61 -2.61 -8.23
CA ASP A 210 -15.82 -2.51 -7.40
C ASP A 210 -15.89 -1.14 -6.68
N PRO A 211 -17.06 -0.48 -6.61
CA PRO A 211 -17.23 0.76 -5.84
C PRO A 211 -16.65 0.71 -4.41
N ASP A 212 -16.70 -0.44 -3.74
CA ASP A 212 -16.09 -0.60 -2.41
C ASP A 212 -14.56 -0.47 -2.43
N LEU A 213 -13.90 -1.00 -3.47
CA LEU A 213 -12.44 -0.88 -3.65
C LEU A 213 -12.06 0.56 -3.97
N VAL A 214 -12.85 1.26 -4.79
CA VAL A 214 -12.65 2.68 -5.09
C VAL A 214 -12.82 3.53 -3.82
N ALA A 215 -13.85 3.27 -3.01
CA ALA A 215 -14.08 4.00 -1.76
C ALA A 215 -12.95 3.81 -0.73
N LEU A 216 -12.42 2.58 -0.60
CA LEU A 216 -11.24 2.29 0.22
C LEU A 216 -10.02 3.06 -0.29
N SER A 217 -9.78 3.05 -1.60
CA SER A 217 -8.68 3.76 -2.25
C SER A 217 -8.76 5.27 -2.02
N GLN A 218 -9.94 5.86 -2.18
CA GLN A 218 -10.16 7.29 -1.89
C GLN A 218 -9.88 7.64 -0.42
N THR A 219 -10.27 6.76 0.51
CA THR A 219 -10.01 6.94 1.94
C THR A 219 -8.52 6.87 2.25
N MET A 220 -7.82 5.88 1.70
CA MET A 220 -6.37 5.73 1.85
C MET A 220 -5.60 6.92 1.27
N LEU A 221 -5.93 7.33 0.04
CA LEU A 221 -5.30 8.47 -0.61
C LEU A 221 -5.56 9.76 0.18
N SER A 222 -6.80 10.00 0.62
CA SER A 222 -7.13 11.17 1.46
C SER A 222 -6.27 11.27 2.72
N LEU A 223 -6.02 10.15 3.41
CA LEU A 223 -5.17 10.12 4.61
C LEU A 223 -3.70 10.40 4.29
N VAL A 224 -3.19 9.85 3.18
CA VAL A 224 -1.83 10.11 2.70
C VAL A 224 -1.65 11.58 2.31
N ILE A 225 -2.62 12.17 1.61
CA ILE A 225 -2.60 13.59 1.25
C ILE A 225 -2.69 14.47 2.49
N GLU A 226 -3.54 14.13 3.46
CA GLU A 226 -3.58 14.85 4.73
C GLU A 226 -2.21 14.81 5.42
N ALA A 227 -1.55 13.64 5.45
CA ALA A 227 -0.21 13.51 6.01
C ALA A 227 0.85 14.33 5.25
N LEU A 228 0.76 14.42 3.92
CA LEU A 228 1.63 15.28 3.10
C LEU A 228 1.44 16.76 3.44
N VAL A 229 0.19 17.23 3.54
CA VAL A 229 -0.10 18.60 3.95
C VAL A 229 0.37 18.87 5.38
N PHE A 230 0.35 17.86 6.24
CA PHE A 230 0.84 17.91 7.63
C PHE A 230 2.33 17.58 7.79
N LYS A 231 3.09 17.42 6.69
CA LYS A 231 4.47 16.89 6.73
C LYS A 231 5.38 17.61 7.71
N ASP A 232 5.30 18.94 7.80
CA ASP A 232 6.11 19.77 8.70
C ASP A 232 5.88 19.44 10.17
N ARG A 233 4.66 19.04 10.54
CA ARG A 233 4.33 18.57 11.89
C ARG A 233 4.78 17.13 12.12
N LEU A 234 4.96 16.32 11.07
CA LEU A 234 5.32 14.90 11.16
C LEU A 234 6.82 14.64 11.00
N VAL A 235 7.63 15.63 10.60
CA VAL A 235 9.09 15.49 10.35
C VAL A 235 9.82 14.82 11.50
N HIS A 236 9.45 15.12 12.75
CA HIS A 236 10.10 14.58 13.95
C HIS A 236 9.46 13.30 14.49
N SER A 237 8.65 12.60 13.70
CA SER A 237 8.01 11.34 14.10
C SER A 237 9.00 10.16 14.17
N GLY A 238 10.15 10.27 13.51
CA GLY A 238 11.13 9.19 13.40
C GLY A 238 10.70 8.06 12.46
N THR A 239 9.63 8.24 11.68
CA THR A 239 9.23 7.32 10.61
C THR A 239 9.28 8.00 9.24
N SER A 240 9.28 7.20 8.17
CA SER A 240 9.30 7.68 6.79
C SER A 240 7.89 7.96 6.28
N LEU A 241 7.57 9.23 6.04
CA LEU A 241 6.36 9.63 5.31
C LEU A 241 6.41 9.15 3.85
N ALA A 242 7.59 9.19 3.23
CA ALA A 242 7.80 8.73 1.86
C ALA A 242 7.34 7.28 1.67
N TRP A 243 7.64 6.38 2.61
CA TRP A 243 7.14 5.00 2.56
C TRP A 243 5.61 4.92 2.59
N LYS A 244 4.94 5.74 3.41
CA LYS A 244 3.47 5.72 3.47
C LYS A 244 2.87 6.16 2.13
N VAL A 245 3.47 7.14 1.48
CA VAL A 245 3.07 7.59 0.14
C VAL A 245 3.30 6.52 -0.90
N VAL A 246 4.50 5.93 -0.93
CA VAL A 246 4.87 4.88 -1.90
C VAL A 246 3.98 3.66 -1.73
N TYR A 247 3.88 3.10 -0.51
CA TYR A 247 3.21 1.82 -0.28
C TYR A 247 1.69 1.90 -0.25
N TYR A 248 1.11 2.95 0.36
CA TYR A 248 -0.35 3.07 0.47
C TYR A 248 -0.92 4.07 -0.54
N GLY A 249 -0.23 5.19 -0.76
CA GLY A 249 -0.68 6.27 -1.63
C GLY A 249 -0.69 5.88 -3.09
N LEU A 250 0.39 5.28 -3.61
CA LEU A 250 0.46 4.86 -5.02
C LEU A 250 -0.50 3.73 -5.32
N ALA A 251 -0.59 2.71 -4.46
CA ALA A 251 -1.56 1.62 -4.62
C ALA A 251 -3.01 2.15 -4.73
N ALA A 252 -3.38 3.10 -3.86
CA ALA A 252 -4.69 3.75 -3.91
C ALA A 252 -4.87 4.63 -5.15
N ALA A 253 -3.85 5.42 -5.51
CA ALA A 253 -3.87 6.29 -6.69
C ALA A 253 -4.03 5.48 -7.98
N GLY A 254 -3.38 4.31 -8.09
CA GLY A 254 -3.49 3.42 -9.25
C GLY A 254 -4.92 2.96 -9.50
N VAL A 255 -5.61 2.46 -8.47
CA VAL A 255 -7.04 2.05 -8.58
C VAL A 255 -7.93 3.22 -8.96
N ILE A 256 -7.70 4.38 -8.37
CA ILE A 256 -8.44 5.61 -8.70
C ILE A 256 -8.23 5.98 -10.17
N CYS A 257 -6.98 5.96 -10.65
CA CYS A 257 -6.64 6.26 -12.03
C CYS A 257 -7.34 5.31 -13.01
N LEU A 258 -7.37 4.00 -12.72
CA LEU A 258 -8.11 3.03 -13.52
C LEU A 258 -9.61 3.36 -13.58
N SER A 259 -10.22 3.62 -12.41
CA SER A 259 -11.63 4.00 -12.35
C SER A 259 -11.95 5.29 -13.12
N LEU A 260 -11.03 6.27 -13.09
CA LEU A 260 -11.19 7.52 -13.86
C LEU A 260 -11.05 7.30 -15.37
N LEU A 261 -10.16 6.40 -15.80
CA LEU A 261 -9.97 6.07 -17.22
C LEU A 261 -11.18 5.31 -17.78
N GLU A 262 -11.78 4.39 -17.03
CA GLU A 262 -13.01 3.71 -17.44
C GLU A 262 -14.21 4.65 -17.55
N GLN A 263 -14.26 5.66 -16.68
CA GLN A 263 -15.34 6.65 -16.70
C GLN A 263 -15.16 7.70 -17.79
N LEU A 264 -13.98 7.80 -18.42
CA LEU A 264 -13.66 8.81 -19.44
C LEU A 264 -14.74 8.94 -20.55
N PRO A 265 -15.30 7.84 -21.11
CA PRO A 265 -16.35 7.92 -22.13
C PRO A 265 -17.73 8.35 -21.61
N THR A 266 -17.96 8.30 -20.29
CA THR A 266 -19.27 8.56 -19.65
C THR A 266 -19.31 9.86 -18.83
N LEU A 267 -18.20 10.61 -18.79
CA LEU A 267 -18.05 11.88 -18.07
C LEU A 267 -18.93 13.03 -18.59
N GLU A 268 -19.81 12.79 -19.57
CA GLU A 268 -20.82 13.72 -20.07
C GLU A 268 -21.79 14.21 -18.98
N HIS A 269 -21.94 13.46 -17.88
CA HIS A 269 -22.88 13.77 -16.80
C HIS A 269 -22.12 13.98 -15.48
N GLY A 270 -21.70 15.22 -15.25
CA GLY A 270 -20.80 15.61 -14.16
C GLY A 270 -21.09 14.96 -12.81
N SER A 271 -20.30 13.96 -12.44
CA SER A 271 -20.29 13.40 -11.09
C SER A 271 -19.38 14.27 -10.21
N SER A 272 -19.98 14.85 -9.15
CA SER A 272 -19.27 15.64 -8.14
C SER A 272 -18.30 14.82 -7.28
N SER A 273 -18.44 13.48 -7.30
CA SER A 273 -17.66 12.54 -6.51
C SER A 273 -16.17 12.54 -6.86
N ASN A 274 -15.81 12.80 -8.12
CA ASN A 274 -14.43 12.73 -8.59
C ASN A 274 -13.60 13.99 -8.31
N VAL A 275 -14.21 15.12 -7.94
CA VAL A 275 -13.50 16.41 -7.78
C VAL A 275 -12.47 16.36 -6.66
N ARG A 276 -12.84 15.78 -5.51
CA ARG A 276 -11.93 15.63 -4.38
C ARG A 276 -10.76 14.74 -4.75
N THR A 277 -11.05 13.61 -5.40
CA THR A 277 -10.06 12.63 -5.80
C THR A 277 -9.07 13.18 -6.83
N ILE A 278 -9.55 13.92 -7.83
CA ILE A 278 -8.71 14.62 -8.82
C ILE A 278 -7.78 15.62 -8.12
N ARG A 279 -8.31 16.39 -7.15
CA ARG A 279 -7.50 17.33 -6.37
C ARG A 279 -6.45 16.60 -5.54
N ASP A 280 -6.82 15.52 -4.87
CA ASP A 280 -5.91 14.74 -4.01
C ASP A 280 -4.77 14.12 -4.85
N LEU A 281 -5.07 13.62 -6.06
CA LEU A 281 -4.05 13.21 -7.05
C LEU A 281 -3.15 14.37 -7.49
N GLY A 282 -3.72 15.54 -7.76
CA GLY A 282 -2.94 16.74 -8.12
C GLY A 282 -1.99 17.19 -7.00
N VAL A 283 -2.42 17.11 -5.73
CA VAL A 283 -1.55 17.39 -4.59
C VAL A 283 -0.38 16.40 -4.53
N LEU A 284 -0.64 15.11 -4.74
CA LEU A 284 0.43 14.11 -4.80
C LEU A 284 1.47 14.44 -5.88
N VAL A 285 1.01 14.82 -7.09
CA VAL A 285 1.89 15.19 -8.20
C VAL A 285 2.78 16.37 -7.84
N VAL A 286 2.19 17.44 -7.32
CA VAL A 286 2.93 18.66 -6.93
C VAL A 286 3.96 18.36 -5.84
N GLU A 287 3.60 17.57 -4.84
CA GLU A 287 4.48 17.27 -3.70
C GLU A 287 5.75 16.49 -4.12
N VAL A 288 5.62 15.59 -5.10
CA VAL A 288 6.74 14.85 -5.70
C VAL A 288 7.56 15.74 -6.63
N GLU A 289 6.94 16.50 -7.54
CA GLU A 289 7.64 17.41 -8.46
C GLU A 289 8.42 18.52 -7.71
N CYS A 290 7.92 18.97 -6.56
CA CYS A 290 8.60 19.95 -5.72
C CYS A 290 9.80 19.37 -4.96
N GLY A 291 10.10 18.07 -5.09
CA GLY A 291 11.24 17.41 -4.43
C GLY A 291 11.12 17.36 -2.91
N SER A 292 9.92 17.58 -2.36
CA SER A 292 9.73 17.72 -0.91
C SER A 292 9.60 16.40 -0.17
N LEU A 293 9.34 15.32 -0.92
CA LEU A 293 9.10 13.98 -0.38
C LEU A 293 10.32 13.07 -0.51
N VAL A 294 10.98 13.09 -1.67
CA VAL A 294 12.08 12.20 -2.03
C VAL A 294 13.09 12.95 -2.91
N TYR A 295 14.39 12.72 -2.67
CA TYR A 295 15.49 13.25 -3.49
C TYR A 295 15.84 12.30 -4.64
N ASP A 296 16.42 12.81 -5.72
CA ASP A 296 16.79 12.05 -6.93
C ASP A 296 17.63 10.78 -6.66
N GLU A 297 18.45 10.80 -5.60
CA GLU A 297 19.35 9.71 -5.21
C GLU A 297 18.66 8.59 -4.41
N ASP A 298 17.39 8.77 -4.04
CA ASP A 298 16.64 7.77 -3.28
C ASP A 298 16.12 6.66 -4.20
N ALA A 299 16.19 5.41 -3.74
CA ALA A 299 15.66 4.24 -4.43
C ALA A 299 14.17 4.38 -4.80
N ASN A 300 13.38 5.17 -4.05
CA ASN A 300 11.96 5.36 -4.33
C ASN A 300 11.68 6.44 -5.39
N TYR A 301 12.67 7.27 -5.75
CA TYR A 301 12.47 8.43 -6.63
C TYR A 301 11.96 8.01 -8.01
N ALA A 302 12.62 7.04 -8.66
CA ALA A 302 12.26 6.61 -10.01
C ALA A 302 10.81 6.10 -10.09
N LEU A 303 10.36 5.37 -9.07
CA LEU A 303 8.99 4.88 -8.98
C LEU A 303 7.99 6.03 -8.78
N LEU A 304 8.26 6.93 -7.83
CA LEU A 304 7.39 8.08 -7.57
C LEU A 304 7.30 9.02 -8.77
N ALA A 305 8.43 9.32 -9.40
CA ALA A 305 8.49 10.18 -10.59
C ALA A 305 7.70 9.56 -11.75
N GLY A 306 7.90 8.26 -12.02
CA GLY A 306 7.15 7.54 -13.06
C GLY A 306 5.65 7.52 -12.79
N ALA A 307 5.24 7.14 -11.58
CA ALA A 307 3.83 7.13 -11.18
C ALA A 307 3.19 8.53 -11.29
N THR A 308 3.90 9.55 -10.80
CA THR A 308 3.45 10.94 -10.83
C THR A 308 3.27 11.44 -12.27
N GLN A 309 4.18 11.10 -13.17
CA GLN A 309 4.06 11.45 -14.58
C GLN A 309 2.83 10.80 -15.22
N THR A 310 2.58 9.52 -14.93
CA THR A 310 1.38 8.82 -15.42
C THR A 310 0.10 9.46 -14.87
N ILE A 311 0.04 9.76 -13.57
CA ILE A 311 -1.09 10.45 -12.94
C ILE A 311 -1.33 11.80 -13.62
N LYS A 312 -0.28 12.59 -13.83
CA LYS A 312 -0.35 13.90 -14.50
C LYS A 312 -0.95 13.78 -15.90
N ASN A 313 -0.46 12.84 -16.71
CA ASN A 313 -1.00 12.60 -18.05
C ASN A 313 -2.49 12.25 -18.03
N ILE A 314 -2.92 11.42 -17.08
CA ILE A 314 -4.34 11.06 -16.91
C ILE A 314 -5.17 12.30 -16.55
N LEU A 315 -4.69 13.13 -15.63
CA LEU A 315 -5.35 14.38 -15.24
C LEU A 315 -5.47 15.33 -16.43
N ASP A 316 -4.41 15.52 -17.21
CA ASP A 316 -4.40 16.40 -18.39
C ASP A 316 -5.38 15.93 -19.47
N THR A 317 -5.46 14.61 -19.72
CA THR A 317 -6.46 14.02 -20.63
C THR A 317 -7.89 14.25 -20.14
N LEU A 318 -8.14 14.09 -18.83
CA LEU A 318 -9.45 14.35 -18.22
C LEU A 318 -9.85 15.83 -18.33
N PHE A 319 -8.92 16.76 -18.11
CA PHE A 319 -9.16 18.18 -18.26
C PHE A 319 -9.40 18.58 -19.72
N SER A 320 -8.67 17.97 -20.66
CA SER A 320 -8.82 18.21 -22.09
C SER A 320 -10.17 17.70 -22.61
N ALA A 321 -10.58 16.49 -22.21
CA ALA A 321 -11.88 15.92 -22.55
C ALA A 321 -13.05 16.78 -22.02
N ARG A 322 -12.91 17.39 -20.83
CA ARG A 322 -13.90 18.32 -20.26
C ARG A 322 -13.94 19.69 -20.93
N GLN A 323 -12.87 20.10 -21.62
CA GLN A 323 -12.79 21.38 -22.32
C GLN A 323 -13.21 21.28 -23.79
N GLY A 324 -12.90 20.17 -24.47
CA GLY A 324 -13.28 19.90 -25.86
C GLY A 324 -14.78 19.74 -26.11
N THR A 325 -15.59 19.56 -25.06
CA THR A 325 -17.06 19.54 -25.13
C THR A 325 -17.68 20.90 -25.44
N ASN A 326 -16.92 21.99 -25.41
CA ASN A 326 -17.42 23.31 -25.82
C ASN A 326 -17.33 23.59 -27.34
N ASP A 327 -16.52 22.85 -28.11
CA ASP A 327 -16.31 23.13 -29.56
C ASP A 327 -16.69 21.96 -30.51
N LEU A 328 -16.81 20.71 -30.04
CA LEU A 328 -16.90 19.53 -30.92
C LEU A 328 -18.22 18.74 -30.86
N ALA A 329 -19.28 19.30 -30.28
CA ALA A 329 -20.60 18.65 -30.23
C ALA A 329 -21.25 18.41 -31.62
N ALA A 330 -20.65 18.92 -32.71
CA ALA A 330 -21.17 18.74 -34.07
C ALA A 330 -20.49 17.61 -34.87
N GLU A 331 -19.29 17.16 -34.52
CA GLU A 331 -18.52 16.20 -35.35
C GLU A 331 -18.47 14.77 -34.79
N ALA A 332 -18.65 14.59 -33.48
CA ALA A 332 -18.52 13.28 -32.83
C ALA A 332 -19.61 12.25 -33.21
N ALA A 333 -20.74 12.69 -33.76
CA ALA A 333 -21.85 11.81 -34.11
C ALA A 333 -21.58 10.90 -35.34
N LEU A 334 -20.53 11.16 -36.12
CA LEU A 334 -20.21 10.38 -37.33
C LEU A 334 -19.14 9.30 -37.13
N GLN A 335 -18.33 9.36 -36.07
CA GLN A 335 -17.19 8.45 -35.86
C GLN A 335 -17.48 7.29 -34.90
N GLN A 336 -18.58 7.33 -34.15
CA GLN A 336 -18.98 6.28 -33.20
C GLN A 336 -19.46 4.96 -33.83
N GLN A 337 -19.51 4.84 -35.16
CA GLN A 337 -19.94 3.62 -35.85
C GLN A 337 -18.82 2.79 -36.50
N LEU A 338 -17.54 3.18 -36.41
CA LEU A 338 -16.44 2.47 -37.10
C LEU A 338 -15.34 1.90 -36.19
N ALA A 339 -15.36 2.09 -34.87
CA ALA A 339 -14.38 1.48 -33.96
C ALA A 339 -14.99 0.32 -33.15
N VAL A 340 -15.51 -0.71 -33.83
CA VAL A 340 -15.85 -2.01 -33.23
C VAL A 340 -15.12 -3.12 -33.96
N THR A 341 -13.81 -3.01 -34.10
CA THR A 341 -12.95 -4.14 -34.51
C THR A 341 -11.51 -3.88 -34.09
N ASN A 342 -11.19 -4.09 -32.80
CA ASN A 342 -9.91 -4.63 -32.34
C ASN A 342 -10.05 -4.92 -30.84
N ASN A 343 -10.62 -6.09 -30.55
CA ASN A 343 -10.87 -6.57 -29.20
C ASN A 343 -9.62 -7.32 -28.67
N GLU A 344 -8.45 -6.68 -28.73
CA GLU A 344 -7.32 -7.07 -27.89
C GLU A 344 -7.51 -6.35 -26.56
N VAL A 345 -8.00 -7.11 -25.56
CA VAL A 345 -8.33 -6.62 -24.23
C VAL A 345 -7.04 -6.13 -23.57
N TRP A 346 -6.85 -4.81 -23.52
CA TRP A 346 -5.81 -4.20 -22.70
C TRP A 346 -6.17 -4.48 -21.24
N ASP A 347 -5.43 -5.41 -20.62
CA ASP A 347 -5.50 -5.66 -19.20
C ASP A 347 -4.10 -5.38 -18.63
N PRO A 348 -3.96 -4.31 -17.81
CA PRO A 348 -2.67 -3.90 -17.26
C PRO A 348 -2.06 -4.94 -16.33
N TRP A 349 -2.82 -6.01 -16.04
CA TRP A 349 -2.47 -7.14 -15.19
C TRP A 349 -2.37 -8.46 -15.98
N THR A 350 -2.38 -8.45 -17.32
CA THR A 350 -2.27 -9.64 -18.20
C THR A 350 -0.96 -10.42 -18.08
N SER A 351 0.10 -9.84 -17.50
CA SER A 351 1.15 -10.69 -16.97
C SER A 351 0.55 -11.43 -15.78
N ASN A 352 0.38 -12.75 -15.86
CA ASN A 352 0.02 -13.70 -14.79
C ASN A 352 0.81 -13.56 -13.46
N ASN A 353 1.60 -12.50 -13.31
CA ASN A 353 2.31 -12.07 -12.15
C ASN A 353 1.64 -10.81 -11.56
N ILE A 354 0.62 -11.01 -10.72
CA ILE A 354 0.26 -10.08 -9.61
C ILE A 354 1.50 -9.76 -8.72
N GLN A 355 2.61 -10.48 -8.97
CA GLN A 355 3.91 -10.46 -8.35
C GLN A 355 4.86 -9.32 -8.78
N ASP A 356 4.50 -8.39 -9.66
CA ASP A 356 5.36 -7.22 -10.01
C ASP A 356 4.59 -5.89 -9.83
N PHE A 357 4.08 -5.68 -8.62
CA PHE A 357 2.92 -4.82 -8.31
C PHE A 357 3.05 -3.31 -8.61
N GLU A 358 4.25 -2.70 -8.62
CA GLU A 358 4.32 -1.22 -8.70
C GLU A 358 5.09 -0.66 -9.90
N ALA A 359 6.35 -1.01 -10.13
CA ALA A 359 7.11 -0.41 -11.22
C ALA A 359 6.56 -0.79 -12.60
N ASN A 360 6.23 -2.07 -12.80
CA ASN A 360 5.66 -2.54 -14.07
C ASN A 360 4.22 -2.04 -14.25
N PHE A 361 3.45 -1.92 -13.17
CA PHE A 361 2.09 -1.36 -13.23
C PHE A 361 2.08 0.05 -13.82
N TRP A 362 2.90 0.96 -13.28
CA TRP A 362 2.89 2.36 -13.73
C TRP A 362 3.44 2.53 -15.16
N LEU A 363 4.38 1.67 -15.59
CA LEU A 363 4.83 1.61 -16.98
C LEU A 363 3.70 1.13 -17.89
N THR A 364 3.03 0.03 -17.55
CA THR A 364 1.90 -0.50 -18.35
C THR A 364 0.76 0.52 -18.41
N LEU A 365 0.41 1.16 -17.29
CA LEU A 365 -0.62 2.19 -17.23
C LEU A 365 -0.28 3.41 -18.09
N ALA A 366 1.01 3.79 -18.17
CA ALA A 366 1.45 4.88 -19.05
C ALA A 366 1.23 4.57 -20.54
N GLU A 367 1.25 3.28 -20.92
CA GLU A 367 1.02 2.80 -22.28
C GLU A 367 -0.47 2.60 -22.60
N HIS A 368 -1.39 3.04 -21.73
CA HIS A 368 -2.82 2.87 -21.94
C HIS A 368 -3.27 3.49 -23.27
N PRO A 369 -4.11 2.80 -24.10
CA PRO A 369 -4.54 3.31 -25.40
C PRO A 369 -5.21 4.69 -25.38
N SER A 370 -5.88 5.05 -24.28
CA SER A 370 -6.48 6.39 -24.13
C SER A 370 -5.48 7.49 -23.79
N LEU A 371 -4.23 7.15 -23.48
CA LEU A 371 -3.13 8.08 -23.20
C LEU A 371 -2.14 8.18 -24.36
N VAL A 372 -1.98 7.13 -25.15
CA VAL A 372 -1.11 7.11 -26.33
C VAL A 372 -1.89 7.62 -27.55
N VAL A 373 -1.78 8.91 -27.82
CA VAL A 373 -2.26 9.48 -29.10
C VAL A 373 -1.38 8.94 -30.22
N ASN A 374 -1.94 8.12 -31.11
CA ASN A 374 -1.24 7.61 -32.30
C ASN A 374 -0.96 8.79 -33.25
N PRO A 375 0.31 9.14 -33.55
CA PRO A 375 0.61 10.27 -34.45
C PRO A 375 0.45 9.95 -35.95
N GLN A 376 -0.29 8.91 -36.35
CA GLN A 376 -0.23 8.35 -37.71
C GLN A 376 -1.54 8.33 -38.53
N GLU A 377 -2.56 9.12 -38.19
CA GLU A 377 -3.75 9.27 -39.08
C GLU A 377 -3.88 10.62 -39.81
N ASP A 378 -2.81 11.43 -39.87
CA ASP A 378 -2.79 12.71 -40.61
C ASP A 378 -1.99 12.69 -41.93
N LEU A 379 -1.88 11.53 -42.58
CA LEU A 379 -1.36 11.43 -43.95
C LEU A 379 -2.38 10.76 -44.88
N ALA A 380 -3.45 11.49 -45.19
CA ALA A 380 -4.21 11.26 -46.41
C ALA A 380 -3.39 11.77 -47.61
N PRO A 381 -3.05 10.93 -48.62
CA PRO A 381 -2.57 11.46 -49.89
C PRO A 381 -3.75 11.96 -50.73
N CYS A 382 -3.54 13.13 -51.33
CA CYS A 382 -4.42 13.84 -52.27
C CYS A 382 -4.94 13.00 -53.44
#